data_AF-A0A1X1VVA5-F1
#
_entry.id   AF-A0A1X1VVA5-F1
#
_cell.length_a   1.000
_cell.length_b   1.000
_cell.length_c   1.000
_cell.angle_alpha   90.00
_cell.angle_beta   90.00
_cell.angle_gamma   90.00
#
_symmetry.space_group_name_H-M   'P 1'
#
loop_
_entity.id
_entity.type
_entity.pdbx_description
1 polymer ?
#
loop_
_entity_poly.entity_id
_entity_poly.type
_entity_poly.pdbx_seq_one_letter_code
_entity_poly.pdbx_strand_id
1 'polypeptide(L)'
;MAGAEPTPPAAQPPEPGPEADVADIQRDIERTRSELGDTVEALSAKANVAERAKESARAAKPTLILTASAAGVALLALLWWRRRRR
;
A
#
# COMPACT_ATOMS: atom_id res chain seq x y z
N MET A 1 -7.94 -7.30 11.06
CA MET A 1 -7.64 -6.61 9.79
C MET A 1 -8.83 -6.82 8.87
N ALA A 2 -9.86 -5.98 9.04
CA ALA A 2 -11.05 -6.04 8.21
C ALA A 2 -10.66 -5.56 6.81
N GLY A 3 -10.68 -6.46 5.83
CA GLY A 3 -10.60 -6.07 4.43
C GLY A 3 -11.74 -5.11 4.16
N ALA A 4 -11.43 -3.90 3.71
CA ALA A 4 -12.43 -2.96 3.27
C ALA A 4 -13.28 -3.65 2.21
N GLU A 5 -14.57 -3.82 2.50
CA GLU A 5 -15.53 -4.28 1.50
C GLU A 5 -15.43 -3.36 0.29
N PRO A 6 -15.51 -3.89 -0.95
CA PRO A 6 -15.58 -3.05 -2.13
C PRO A 6 -16.85 -2.21 -2.01
N THR A 7 -16.68 -0.93 -1.70
CA THR A 7 -17.78 0.03 -1.71
C THR A 7 -18.39 -0.03 -3.11
N PRO A 8 -19.72 -0.24 -3.25
CA PRO A 8 -20.35 -0.17 -4.56
C PRO A 8 -19.96 1.16 -5.20
N PRO A 9 -19.51 1.18 -6.47
CA PRO A 9 -19.19 2.44 -7.13
C PRO A 9 -20.43 3.33 -6.99
N ALA A 10 -20.24 4.52 -6.42
CA ALA A 10 -21.30 5.52 -6.34
C ALA A 10 -21.91 5.61 -7.74
N ALA A 11 -23.22 5.42 -7.85
CA ALA A 11 -23.91 5.31 -9.12
C ALA A 11 -23.49 6.49 -10.00
N GLN A 12 -22.68 6.22 -11.02
CA GLN A 12 -22.19 7.26 -11.89
C GLN A 12 -23.40 7.81 -12.65
N PRO A 13 -23.63 9.13 -12.65
CA PRO A 13 -24.54 9.77 -13.55
C PRO A 13 -24.36 9.23 -14.97
N PRO A 14 -25.48 9.00 -15.69
CA PRO A 14 -25.43 8.47 -17.04
C PRO A 14 -24.60 9.38 -17.94
N GLU A 15 -23.80 8.78 -18.82
CA GLU A 15 -23.04 9.53 -19.82
C GLU A 15 -23.98 10.33 -20.72
N PRO A 16 -23.53 11.49 -21.21
CA PRO A 16 -24.31 12.29 -22.14
C PRO A 16 -24.68 11.48 -23.40
N GLY A 17 -25.96 11.54 -23.79
CA GLY A 17 -26.47 10.85 -24.98
C GLY A 17 -26.15 11.60 -26.28
N PRO A 18 -26.55 11.05 -27.44
CA PRO A 18 -26.28 11.65 -28.76
C PRO A 18 -26.87 13.06 -28.97
N GLU A 19 -27.90 13.40 -28.19
CA GLU A 19 -28.61 14.69 -28.22
C GLU A 19 -28.03 15.71 -27.21
N ALA A 20 -26.95 15.35 -26.51
CA ALA A 20 -26.32 16.23 -25.53
C ALA A 20 -25.70 17.46 -26.20
N ASP A 21 -25.83 18.61 -25.56
CA ASP A 21 -25.21 19.82 -26.07
C ASP A 21 -23.70 19.84 -25.76
N VAL A 22 -22.99 20.80 -26.36
CA VAL A 22 -21.54 20.93 -26.18
C VAL A 22 -21.16 21.23 -24.72
N ALA A 23 -22.04 21.91 -23.96
CA ALA A 23 -21.78 22.24 -22.56
C ALA A 23 -21.89 20.99 -21.67
N ASP A 24 -22.85 20.12 -21.95
CA ASP A 24 -23.02 18.82 -21.28
C ASP A 24 -21.79 17.93 -21.46
N ILE A 25 -21.28 17.84 -22.69
CA ILE A 25 -20.06 17.07 -23.00
C ILE A 25 -18.83 17.66 -22.30
N GLN A 26 -18.66 18.99 -22.30
CA GLN A 26 -17.55 19.64 -21.60
C GLN A 26 -17.60 19.41 -20.09
N ARG A 27 -18.80 19.46 -19.51
CA ARG A 27 -19.01 19.21 -18.08
C ARG A 27 -18.64 17.77 -17.71
N ASP A 28 -19.00 16.80 -18.55
CA ASP A 28 -18.66 15.40 -18.33
C ASP A 28 -17.15 15.15 -18.41
N ILE A 29 -16.48 15.71 -19.43
CA ILE A 29 -15.03 15.63 -19.58
C ILE A 29 -14.32 16.19 -18.34
N GLU A 30 -14.72 17.36 -17.86
CA GLU A 30 -14.09 17.99 -16.70
C GLU A 30 -14.28 17.14 -15.44
N ARG A 31 -15.47 16.57 -15.29
CA ARG A 31 -15.77 15.66 -14.19
C ARG A 31 -14.89 14.41 -14.25
N THR A 32 -14.80 13.73 -15.39
CA THR A 32 -13.96 12.53 -15.53
C THR A 32 -12.49 12.85 -15.28
N ARG A 33 -12.01 14.03 -15.70
CA ARG A 33 -10.65 14.47 -15.39
C ARG A 33 -10.41 14.62 -13.89
N SER A 34 -11.37 15.19 -13.16
CA SER A 34 -11.30 15.29 -11.70
C SER A 34 -11.23 13.90 -11.06
N GLU A 35 -12.14 12.99 -11.42
CA GLU A 35 -12.21 11.64 -10.84
C GLU A 35 -10.93 10.81 -11.13
N LEU A 36 -10.37 10.95 -12.33
CA LEU A 36 -9.09 10.34 -12.67
C LEU A 36 -7.92 10.99 -11.91
N GLY A 37 -7.96 12.31 -11.70
CA GLY A 37 -7.00 13.03 -10.86
C GLY A 37 -6.97 12.48 -9.43
N ASP A 38 -8.15 12.35 -8.81
CA ASP A 38 -8.30 11.81 -7.46
C ASP A 38 -7.78 10.36 -7.38
N THR A 39 -8.03 9.55 -8.41
CA THR A 39 -7.56 8.17 -8.47
C THR A 39 -6.03 8.08 -8.59
N VAL A 40 -5.42 8.95 -9.40
CA VAL A 40 -3.96 9.02 -9.55
C VAL A 40 -3.32 9.47 -8.23
N GLU A 41 -3.92 10.45 -7.53
CA GLU A 41 -3.44 10.89 -6.23
C GLU A 41 -3.51 9.78 -5.19
N ALA A 42 -4.64 9.06 -5.10
CA ALA A 42 -4.78 7.92 -4.20
C ALA A 42 -3.74 6.80 -4.49
N LEU A 43 -3.46 6.55 -5.76
CA LEU A 43 -2.47 5.54 -6.16
C LEU A 43 -1.03 5.99 -5.84
N SER A 44 -0.74 7.28 -6.04
CA SER A 44 0.54 7.90 -5.66
C SER A 44 0.76 7.84 -4.14
N ALA A 45 -0.27 8.15 -3.35
CA ALA A 45 -0.23 8.03 -1.90
C ALA A 45 0.10 6.59 -1.45
N LYS A 46 -0.49 5.59 -2.10
CA LYS A 46 -0.20 4.17 -1.83
C LYS A 46 1.22 3.77 -2.24
N ALA A 47 1.73 4.30 -3.34
CA ALA A 47 3.11 4.07 -3.77
C ALA A 47 4.12 4.67 -2.77
N ASN A 48 3.85 5.88 -2.28
CA ASN A 48 4.68 6.54 -1.26
C ASN A 48 4.74 5.73 0.05
N VAL A 49 3.62 5.12 0.50
CA VAL A 49 3.63 4.21 1.68
C VAL A 49 4.58 3.02 1.47
N ALA A 50 4.59 2.43 0.28
CA ALA A 50 5.49 1.31 -0.03
C ALA A 50 6.96 1.74 -0.06
N GLU A 51 7.27 2.93 -0.60
CA GLU A 51 8.62 3.48 -0.54
C GLU A 51 9.06 3.77 0.89
N ARG A 52 8.21 4.40 1.71
CA ARG A 52 8.49 4.66 3.13
C ARG A 52 8.73 3.38 3.93
N ALA A 53 7.98 2.32 3.66
CA ALA A 53 8.21 1.02 4.27
C ALA A 53 9.55 0.40 3.85
N LYS A 54 9.91 0.49 2.56
CA LYS A 54 11.22 0.03 2.06
C LYS A 54 12.37 0.85 2.63
N GLU A 55 12.21 2.15 2.74
CA GLU A 55 13.19 3.08 3.32
C GLU A 55 13.40 2.75 4.81
N SER A 56 12.32 2.58 5.57
CA SER A 56 12.38 2.17 6.99
C SER A 56 13.06 0.81 7.17
N ALA A 57 12.75 -0.16 6.30
CA ALA A 57 13.40 -1.47 6.29
C ALA A 57 14.88 -1.40 5.88
N ARG A 58 15.28 -0.44 5.04
CA ARG A 58 16.70 -0.21 4.69
C ARG A 58 17.44 0.53 5.79
N ALA A 59 16.81 1.52 6.42
CA ALA A 59 17.36 2.23 7.58
C ALA A 59 17.58 1.30 8.79
N ALA A 60 16.77 0.24 8.93
CA ALA A 60 16.96 -0.78 9.94
C ALA A 60 18.10 -1.78 9.64
N LYS A 61 18.68 -1.78 8.42
CA LYS A 61 19.66 -2.80 7.99
C LYS A 61 21.10 -2.66 8.52
N PRO A 62 21.65 -1.50 8.91
CA PRO A 62 23.02 -1.49 9.42
C PRO A 62 23.13 -1.63 10.94
N THR A 63 22.02 -1.81 11.69
CA THR A 63 22.10 -1.91 13.16
C THR A 63 21.76 -3.30 13.71
N LEU A 64 20.90 -4.09 13.06
CA LEU A 64 20.56 -5.43 13.57
C LEU A 64 21.63 -6.51 13.32
N ILE A 65 22.57 -6.31 12.39
CA ILE A 65 23.63 -7.29 12.13
C ILE A 65 24.83 -7.12 13.10
N LEU A 66 25.01 -5.95 13.72
CA LEU A 66 26.21 -5.67 14.51
C LEU A 66 26.04 -5.82 16.04
N THR A 67 24.84 -6.12 16.54
CA THR A 67 24.63 -6.39 17.97
C THR A 67 23.80 -7.65 18.20
N ALA A 68 24.16 -8.75 17.52
CA ALA A 68 23.86 -10.07 18.04
C ALA A 68 24.76 -10.30 19.26
N SER A 69 24.32 -9.88 20.44
CA SER A 69 24.96 -10.22 21.70
C SER A 69 25.14 -11.74 21.77
N ALA A 70 26.38 -12.21 21.89
CA ALA A 70 26.79 -13.61 21.86
C ALA A 70 25.93 -14.55 22.75
N ALA A 71 25.32 -14.00 23.81
CA ALA A 71 24.39 -14.69 24.69
C ALA A 71 23.15 -15.27 23.97
N GLY A 72 22.59 -14.56 22.99
CA GLY A 72 21.38 -15.02 22.28
C GLY A 72 21.67 -16.23 21.39
N VAL A 73 22.80 -16.22 20.70
CA VAL A 73 23.26 -17.34 19.85
C VAL A 73 23.63 -18.55 20.72
N ALA A 74 24.28 -18.34 21.85
CA ALA A 74 24.66 -19.41 22.77
C ALA A 74 23.45 -20.12 23.39
N LEU A 75 22.39 -19.39 23.77
CA LEU A 75 21.16 -19.98 24.29
C LEU A 75 20.40 -20.79 23.24
N LEU A 76 20.34 -20.30 22.00
CA LEU A 76 19.73 -21.04 20.88
C LEU A 76 20.51 -22.31 20.55
N ALA A 77 21.85 -22.24 20.54
CA ALA A 77 22.71 -23.40 20.33
C ALA A 77 22.56 -24.44 21.47
N LEU A 78 22.50 -23.99 22.73
CA LEU A 78 22.30 -24.86 23.89
C LEU A 78 20.92 -25.54 23.87
N LEU A 79 19.88 -24.79 23.51
CA LEU A 79 18.52 -25.32 23.39
C LEU A 79 18.43 -26.37 22.28
N TRP A 80 19.04 -26.09 21.12
CA TRP A 80 19.10 -27.03 20.00
C TRP A 80 19.86 -28.31 20.36
N TRP A 81 21.01 -28.19 21.04
CA TRP A 81 21.77 -29.34 21.52
C TRP A 81 20.98 -30.19 22.52
N ARG A 82 20.27 -29.55 23.46
CA ARG A 82 19.47 -30.25 24.47
C ARG A 82 18.24 -30.94 23.89
N ARG A 83 17.65 -30.40 22.82
CA ARG A 83 16.51 -31.02 22.11
C ARG A 83 16.93 -32.20 21.25
N ARG A 84 18.14 -32.17 20.67
CA ARG A 84 18.67 -33.25 19.82
C ARG A 84 19.16 -34.46 20.63
N ARG A 85 19.48 -34.26 21.90
CA ARG A 85 19.99 -35.30 22.82
C ARG A 85 18.89 -36.02 23.62
N ARG A 86 17.65 -35.54 23.50
CA ARG A 86 16.42 -36.22 23.93
C ARG A 86 15.83 -36.95 22.73
#